data_AF-A0A1H3Z0D1-F1
#
_entry.id   AF-A0A1H3Z0D1-F1
#
_cell.length_a   1.000
_cell.length_b   1.000
_cell.length_c   1.000
_cell.angle_alpha   90.00
_cell.angle_beta   90.00
_cell.angle_gamma   90.00
#
_symmetry.space_group_name_H-M   'P 1'
#
loop_
_entity.id
_entity.type
_entity.pdbx_description
1 polymer ?
#
loop_
_entity_poly.entity_id
_entity_poly.type
_entity_poly.pdbx_seq_one_letter_code
_entity_poly.pdbx_strand_id
1 'polypeptide(L)'
;MPNPLDASDFAPIRADPRFAHEHDRREEHAAAARAAQATYLRLTRLFVAATAGVAILAALSLYGTGAEGEGAPVASEGLKAWLAHPDVRFWLLLAQAVGVALAGFSAFMLATRDYLGRWREQREMAETGRSERGRLALEIGHRLGPDSFRAGAAYFVADLIDGQVAYLKKATADQGRRAFQQTALTAIVVALAAAAPVLGGIGHAGLLLAGALAAVIAPALFAGLKTWGEATGAGEREKLHAATRDLLRKAGAERGELDEAVADNDLPRAMAYAERVFAALRTDVDGFLKITGAAPTPPAPTPPGPKR
;
A
#
# COMPACT_ATOMS: atom_id res chain seq x y z
N MET A 1 23.79 5.52 -16.80
CA MET A 1 23.35 5.84 -18.16
C MET A 1 22.82 7.27 -18.14
N PRO A 2 23.17 8.13 -19.11
CA PRO A 2 22.59 9.47 -19.18
C PRO A 2 21.07 9.35 -19.19
N ASN A 3 20.40 10.21 -18.42
CA ASN A 3 18.96 10.24 -18.33
C ASN A 3 18.42 10.60 -19.74
N PRO A 4 17.71 9.71 -20.44
CA PRO A 4 17.20 10.01 -21.79
C PRO A 4 16.20 11.19 -21.77
N LEU A 5 15.74 11.59 -20.58
CA LEU A 5 14.95 12.80 -20.35
C LEU A 5 15.74 14.10 -20.50
N ASP A 6 17.08 14.09 -20.46
CA ASP A 6 17.90 15.30 -20.59
C ASP A 6 18.39 15.52 -22.03
N ALA A 7 17.96 14.67 -22.98
CA ALA A 7 18.26 14.87 -24.40
C ALA A 7 17.51 16.09 -24.93
N SER A 8 18.22 16.98 -25.63
CA SER A 8 17.66 18.14 -26.35
C SER A 8 16.46 17.76 -27.20
N ASP A 9 16.48 16.56 -27.76
CA ASP A 9 15.54 16.07 -28.76
C ASP A 9 14.21 15.60 -28.14
N PHE A 10 14.15 15.45 -26.81
CA PHE A 10 12.91 15.18 -26.09
C PHE A 10 12.22 16.45 -25.57
N ALA A 11 12.94 17.59 -25.51
CA ALA A 11 12.38 18.85 -25.05
C ALA A 11 11.13 19.29 -25.85
N PRO A 12 11.08 19.13 -27.19
CA PRO A 12 9.88 19.42 -27.97
C PRO A 12 8.66 18.56 -27.61
N ILE A 13 8.87 17.29 -27.25
CA ILE A 13 7.80 16.38 -26.82
C ILE A 13 7.26 16.83 -25.45
N ARG A 14 8.16 17.17 -24.53
CA ARG A 14 7.79 17.66 -23.19
C ARG A 14 7.02 18.98 -23.23
N ALA A 15 7.34 19.83 -24.20
CA ALA A 15 6.67 21.12 -24.39
C ALA A 15 5.24 20.99 -24.96
N ASP A 16 4.84 19.81 -25.47
CA ASP A 16 3.47 19.61 -25.93
C ASP A 16 2.48 19.67 -24.74
N PRO A 17 1.44 20.51 -24.81
CA PRO A 17 0.48 20.67 -23.71
C PRO A 17 -0.22 19.37 -23.29
N ARG A 18 -0.42 18.42 -24.21
CA ARG A 18 -1.06 17.13 -23.89
C ARG A 18 -0.12 16.26 -23.06
N PHE A 19 1.16 16.25 -23.40
CA PHE A 19 2.17 15.50 -22.65
C PHE A 19 2.36 16.10 -21.25
N ALA A 20 2.44 17.44 -21.15
CA ALA A 20 2.56 18.13 -19.87
C ALA A 20 1.31 17.89 -18.98
N HIS A 21 0.10 18.02 -19.53
CA HIS A 21 -1.13 17.76 -18.80
C HIS A 21 -1.17 16.33 -18.22
N GLU A 22 -0.80 15.32 -19.02
CA GLU A 22 -0.81 13.94 -18.56
C GLU A 22 0.34 13.64 -17.57
N HIS A 23 1.46 14.36 -17.69
CA HIS A 23 2.52 14.35 -16.69
C HIS A 23 1.99 14.82 -15.33
N ASP A 24 1.40 16.00 -15.28
CA ASP A 24 0.89 16.61 -14.05
C ASP A 24 -0.21 15.75 -13.43
N ARG A 25 -1.15 15.25 -14.24
CA ARG A 25 -2.24 14.37 -13.79
C ARG A 25 -1.70 13.10 -13.13
N ARG A 26 -0.71 12.45 -13.75
CA ARG A 26 -0.04 11.28 -13.16
C ARG A 26 0.63 11.63 -11.83
N GLU A 27 1.35 12.75 -11.76
CA GLU A 27 2.04 13.15 -10.54
C GLU A 27 1.06 13.43 -9.40
N GLU A 28 -0.06 14.09 -9.69
CA GLU A 28 -1.15 14.32 -8.74
C GLU A 28 -1.71 13.01 -8.18
N HIS A 29 -2.08 12.07 -9.05
CA HIS A 29 -2.58 10.76 -8.64
C HIS A 29 -1.52 9.96 -7.85
N ALA A 30 -0.26 10.01 -8.27
CA ALA A 30 0.83 9.36 -7.55
C ALA A 30 1.07 9.98 -6.16
N ALA A 31 0.95 11.30 -6.03
CA ALA A 31 1.05 12.01 -4.75
C ALA A 31 -0.13 11.67 -3.84
N ALA A 32 -1.36 11.67 -4.37
CA ALA A 32 -2.57 11.27 -3.65
C ALA A 32 -2.48 9.82 -3.15
N ALA A 33 -2.00 8.90 -3.98
CA ALA A 33 -1.73 7.52 -3.58
C ALA A 33 -0.72 7.44 -2.42
N ARG A 34 0.41 8.17 -2.50
CA ARG A 34 1.41 8.20 -1.42
C ARG A 34 0.83 8.74 -0.12
N ALA A 35 0.01 9.80 -0.18
CA ALA A 35 -0.64 10.39 0.98
C ALA A 35 -1.64 9.43 1.63
N ALA A 36 -2.47 8.75 0.84
CA ALA A 36 -3.41 7.74 1.31
C ALA A 36 -2.68 6.56 1.99
N GLN A 37 -1.63 6.03 1.36
CA GLN A 37 -0.81 4.95 1.92
C GLN A 37 -0.12 5.36 3.23
N ALA A 38 0.47 6.56 3.28
CA ALA A 38 1.12 7.06 4.48
C ALA A 38 0.13 7.23 5.63
N THR A 39 -1.08 7.72 5.35
CA THR A 39 -2.15 7.88 6.34
C THR A 39 -2.62 6.53 6.87
N TYR A 40 -2.87 5.56 5.97
CA TYR A 40 -3.20 4.18 6.35
C TYR A 40 -2.15 3.60 7.30
N LEU A 41 -0.86 3.63 6.92
CA LEU A 41 0.22 3.09 7.73
C LEU A 41 0.36 3.78 9.08
N ARG A 42 0.17 5.10 9.15
CA ARG A 42 0.20 5.86 10.42
C ARG A 42 -0.93 5.43 11.35
N LEU A 43 -2.16 5.35 10.83
CA LEU A 43 -3.32 4.92 11.60
C LEU A 43 -3.20 3.46 12.05
N THR A 44 -2.71 2.56 11.20
CA THR A 44 -2.45 1.16 11.59
C THR A 44 -1.39 1.06 12.68
N ARG A 45 -0.28 1.82 12.57
CA ARG A 45 0.76 1.83 13.61
C ARG A 45 0.24 2.40 14.93
N LEU A 46 -0.53 3.49 14.87
CA LEU A 46 -1.15 4.09 16.06
C LEU A 46 -2.11 3.11 16.72
N PHE A 47 -2.96 2.45 15.92
CA PHE A 47 -3.86 1.41 16.38
C PHE A 47 -3.12 0.29 17.11
N VAL A 48 -2.07 -0.26 16.50
CA VAL A 48 -1.30 -1.36 17.10
C VAL A 48 -0.57 -0.90 18.36
N ALA A 49 0.08 0.27 18.34
CA ALA A 49 0.79 0.80 19.49
C ALA A 49 -0.15 1.08 20.67
N ALA A 50 -1.31 1.68 20.41
CA ALA A 50 -2.34 1.92 21.41
C ALA A 50 -2.88 0.61 21.99
N THR A 51 -3.20 -0.37 21.13
CA THR A 51 -3.71 -1.69 21.55
C THR A 51 -2.66 -2.45 22.39
N ALA A 52 -1.41 -2.47 21.95
CA ALA A 52 -0.32 -3.11 22.70
C ALA A 52 -0.05 -2.40 24.04
N GLY A 53 -0.05 -1.06 24.05
CA GLY A 53 0.09 -0.27 25.27
C GLY A 53 -1.03 -0.55 26.28
N VAL A 54 -2.29 -0.57 25.83
CA VAL A 54 -3.44 -0.92 26.68
C VAL A 54 -3.29 -2.33 27.24
N ALA A 55 -2.89 -3.31 26.42
CA ALA A 55 -2.71 -4.68 26.88
C ALA A 55 -1.63 -4.80 27.95
N ILE A 56 -0.49 -4.10 27.79
CA ILE A 56 0.58 -4.05 28.80
C ILE A 56 0.07 -3.41 30.09
N LEU A 57 -0.63 -2.27 30.01
CA LEU A 57 -1.16 -1.58 31.19
C LEU A 57 -2.25 -2.40 31.90
N ALA A 58 -3.09 -3.11 31.15
CA ALA A 58 -4.08 -4.03 31.69
C ALA A 58 -3.41 -5.20 32.42
N ALA A 59 -2.35 -5.79 31.84
CA ALA A 59 -1.57 -6.84 32.49
C ALA A 59 -0.91 -6.35 33.80
N LEU A 60 -0.33 -5.14 33.79
CA LEU A 60 0.22 -4.52 35.00
C LEU A 60 -0.86 -4.27 36.08
N SER A 61 -2.05 -3.86 35.66
CA SER A 61 -3.18 -3.62 36.58
C SER A 61 -3.69 -4.92 37.19
N LEU A 62 -3.83 -5.98 36.39
CA LEU A 62 -4.20 -7.32 36.86
C LEU A 62 -3.16 -7.88 37.85
N TYR A 63 -1.88 -7.71 37.53
CA TYR A 63 -0.79 -8.11 38.42
C TYR A 63 -0.82 -7.37 39.77
N GLY A 64 -1.03 -6.04 39.76
CA GLY A 64 -1.18 -5.24 40.98
C GLY A 64 -2.39 -5.62 41.85
N THR A 65 -3.44 -6.18 41.24
CA THR A 65 -4.62 -6.69 41.98
C THR A 65 -4.42 -8.09 42.57
N GLY A 66 -3.30 -8.75 42.31
CA GLY A 66 -3.01 -10.09 42.84
C GLY A 66 -3.80 -11.22 42.19
N ALA A 67 -4.25 -11.03 40.95
CA ALA A 67 -4.81 -12.11 40.14
C ALA A 67 -3.67 -13.08 39.73
N GLU A 68 -3.28 -13.96 40.64
CA GLU A 68 -2.27 -14.99 40.39
C GLU A 68 -2.94 -16.20 39.74
N GLY A 69 -2.70 -16.40 38.44
CA GLY A 69 -2.88 -17.70 37.81
C GLY A 69 -1.76 -18.65 38.26
N GLU A 70 -2.07 -19.93 38.43
CA GLU A 70 -1.09 -20.98 38.74
C GLU A 70 0.09 -20.91 37.74
N GLY A 71 1.27 -20.53 38.22
CA GLY A 71 2.51 -20.53 37.44
C GLY A 71 3.02 -19.18 36.94
N ALA A 72 2.45 -18.04 37.34
CA ALA A 72 3.04 -16.72 37.03
C ALA A 72 4.39 -16.52 37.75
N PRO A 73 5.45 -16.04 37.07
CA PRO A 73 6.75 -15.81 37.71
C PRO A 73 6.60 -14.79 38.86
N VAL A 74 7.14 -15.16 40.02
CA VAL A 74 7.13 -14.35 41.25
C VAL A 74 7.97 -13.08 41.02
N ALA A 75 7.36 -12.02 40.50
CA ALA A 75 7.97 -10.69 40.51
C ALA A 75 7.97 -10.11 41.95
N SER A 76 8.93 -9.23 42.23
CA SER A 76 9.22 -8.71 43.58
C SER A 76 7.98 -8.07 44.24
N GLU A 77 7.73 -8.37 45.53
CA GLU A 77 6.60 -7.80 46.29
C GLU A 77 6.51 -6.27 46.22
N GLY A 78 7.66 -5.57 46.11
CA GLY A 78 7.70 -4.12 45.96
C GLY A 78 7.00 -3.61 44.69
N LEU A 79 7.06 -4.35 43.58
CA LEU A 79 6.36 -4.00 42.34
C LEU A 79 4.85 -4.18 42.49
N LYS A 80 4.42 -5.28 43.12
CA LYS A 80 3.01 -5.57 43.39
C LYS A 80 2.40 -4.50 44.30
N ALA A 81 3.09 -4.14 45.39
CA ALA A 81 2.65 -3.09 46.31
C ALA A 81 2.58 -1.70 45.64
N TRP A 82 3.55 -1.37 44.78
CA TRP A 82 3.54 -0.11 44.04
C TRP A 82 2.38 -0.03 43.04
N LEU A 83 2.12 -1.11 42.27
CA LEU A 83 0.99 -1.18 41.33
C LEU A 83 -0.38 -1.18 42.01
N ALA A 84 -0.45 -1.66 43.26
CA ALA A 84 -1.66 -1.62 44.07
C ALA A 84 -1.95 -0.22 44.66
N HIS A 85 -0.98 0.69 44.64
CA HIS A 85 -1.15 2.04 45.19
C HIS A 85 -2.30 2.78 44.46
N PRO A 86 -3.26 3.41 45.18
CA PRO A 86 -4.44 4.02 44.58
C PRO A 86 -4.12 5.02 43.46
N ASP A 87 -3.11 5.88 43.68
CA ASP A 87 -2.69 6.88 42.69
C ASP A 87 -2.11 6.23 41.43
N VAL A 88 -1.26 5.20 41.59
CA VAL A 88 -0.66 4.46 40.46
C VAL A 88 -1.76 3.76 39.68
N ARG A 89 -2.70 3.12 40.39
CA ARG A 89 -3.85 2.44 39.79
C ARG A 89 -4.76 3.40 39.03
N PHE A 90 -5.01 4.60 39.57
CA PHE A 90 -5.77 5.64 38.89
C PHE A 90 -5.10 6.06 37.57
N TRP A 91 -3.80 6.36 37.60
CA TRP A 91 -3.05 6.75 36.39
C TRP A 91 -2.97 5.63 35.36
N LEU A 92 -2.83 4.37 35.79
CA LEU A 92 -2.87 3.20 34.92
C LEU A 92 -4.23 3.05 34.22
N LEU A 93 -5.33 3.21 34.95
CA LEU A 93 -6.68 3.15 34.39
C LEU A 93 -6.95 4.31 33.43
N LEU A 94 -6.49 5.52 33.76
CA LEU A 94 -6.61 6.68 32.88
C LEU A 94 -5.83 6.46 31.57
N ALA A 95 -4.58 5.97 31.67
CA ALA A 95 -3.76 5.67 30.51
C ALA A 95 -4.39 4.56 29.63
N GLN A 96 -5.02 3.56 30.24
CA GLN A 96 -5.80 2.54 29.51
C GLN A 96 -7.00 3.15 28.78
N ALA A 97 -7.78 4.02 29.45
CA ALA A 97 -8.93 4.67 28.84
C ALA A 97 -8.54 5.51 27.61
N VAL A 98 -7.46 6.30 27.72
CA VAL A 98 -6.90 7.08 26.60
C VAL A 98 -6.43 6.14 25.48
N GLY A 99 -5.71 5.07 25.82
CA GLY A 99 -5.23 4.09 24.84
C GLY A 99 -6.38 3.39 24.08
N VAL A 100 -7.44 2.99 24.78
CA VAL A 100 -8.65 2.41 24.18
C VAL A 100 -9.34 3.42 23.25
N ALA A 101 -9.47 4.68 23.68
CA ALA A 101 -10.05 5.73 22.86
C ALA A 101 -9.22 5.97 21.57
N LEU A 102 -7.89 5.98 21.66
CA LEU A 102 -6.99 6.11 20.51
C LEU A 102 -7.08 4.91 19.55
N ALA A 103 -7.16 3.69 20.09
CA ALA A 103 -7.37 2.48 19.29
C ALA A 103 -8.73 2.52 18.58
N GLY A 104 -9.81 2.84 19.31
CA GLY A 104 -11.15 2.98 18.75
C GLY A 104 -11.26 4.05 17.67
N PHE A 105 -10.68 5.23 17.90
CA PHE A 105 -10.60 6.31 16.91
C PHE A 105 -9.85 5.89 15.66
N SER A 106 -8.70 5.23 15.81
CA SER A 106 -7.90 4.75 14.69
C SER A 106 -8.64 3.69 13.86
N ALA A 107 -9.31 2.74 14.53
CA ALA A 107 -10.13 1.73 13.88
C ALA A 107 -11.32 2.35 13.13
N PHE A 108 -12.03 3.30 13.77
CA PHE A 108 -13.13 4.04 13.14
C PHE A 108 -12.66 4.79 11.88
N MET A 109 -11.53 5.49 11.96
CA MET A 109 -10.96 6.20 10.82
C MET A 109 -10.55 5.24 9.70
N LEU A 110 -9.92 4.11 10.02
CA LEU A 110 -9.56 3.08 9.04
C LEU A 110 -10.80 2.46 8.35
N ALA A 111 -11.89 2.27 9.10
CA ALA A 111 -13.13 1.69 8.59
C ALA A 111 -13.94 2.66 7.71
N THR A 112 -14.08 3.91 8.13
CA THR A 112 -15.01 4.87 7.48
C THR A 112 -14.42 5.60 6.29
N ARG A 113 -13.09 5.71 6.21
CA ARG A 113 -12.43 6.58 5.22
C ARG A 113 -11.83 5.82 4.03
N ASP A 114 -11.91 4.49 4.01
CA ASP A 114 -11.39 3.61 2.96
C ASP A 114 -10.07 4.09 2.30
N TYR A 115 -9.05 4.34 3.14
CA TYR A 115 -7.75 4.82 2.66
C TYR A 115 -7.08 3.83 1.72
N LEU A 116 -7.39 2.53 1.87
CA LEU A 116 -6.85 1.47 1.05
C LEU A 116 -7.50 1.45 -0.34
N GLY A 117 -8.82 1.64 -0.44
CA GLY A 117 -9.51 1.82 -1.72
C GLY A 117 -9.00 3.05 -2.45
N ARG A 118 -8.90 4.19 -1.76
CA ARG A 118 -8.35 5.43 -2.34
C ARG A 118 -6.91 5.28 -2.81
N TRP A 119 -6.05 4.61 -2.05
CA TRP A 119 -4.69 4.32 -2.50
C TRP A 119 -4.66 3.50 -3.80
N ARG A 120 -5.54 2.48 -3.91
CA ARG A 120 -5.63 1.61 -5.09
C ARG A 120 -6.11 2.37 -6.32
N GLU A 121 -7.22 3.10 -6.20
CA GLU A 121 -7.79 3.91 -7.28
C GLU A 121 -6.78 4.92 -7.81
N GLN A 122 -6.14 5.68 -6.92
CA GLN A 122 -5.14 6.69 -7.32
C GLN A 122 -3.88 6.05 -7.92
N ARG A 123 -3.51 4.84 -7.49
CA ARG A 123 -2.43 4.05 -8.13
C ARG A 123 -2.82 3.65 -9.55
N GLU A 124 -4.02 3.11 -9.73
CA GLU A 124 -4.52 2.71 -11.04
C GLU A 124 -4.53 3.89 -12.01
N MET A 125 -5.09 5.04 -11.58
CA MET A 125 -5.09 6.27 -12.39
C MET A 125 -3.67 6.75 -12.75
N ALA A 126 -2.72 6.67 -11.82
CA ALA A 126 -1.32 7.01 -12.09
C ALA A 126 -0.64 6.06 -13.08
N GLU A 127 -0.99 4.77 -13.04
CA GLU A 127 -0.47 3.77 -13.99
C GLU A 127 -1.09 3.95 -15.38
N THR A 128 -2.41 4.20 -15.46
CA THR A 128 -3.08 4.56 -16.72
C THR A 128 -2.42 5.79 -17.35
N GLY A 129 -2.15 6.84 -16.56
CA GLY A 129 -1.50 8.04 -17.08
C GLY A 129 -0.05 7.84 -17.51
N ARG A 130 0.66 6.86 -16.92
CA ARG A 130 1.99 6.45 -17.42
C ARG A 130 1.90 5.84 -18.81
N SER A 131 0.94 4.93 -19.03
CA SER A 131 0.71 4.32 -20.35
C SER A 131 0.34 5.38 -21.39
N GLU A 132 -0.59 6.29 -21.05
CA GLU A 132 -1.00 7.36 -21.97
C GLU A 132 0.16 8.31 -22.30
N ARG A 133 1.04 8.63 -21.35
CA ARG A 133 2.27 9.39 -21.63
C ARG A 133 3.21 8.68 -22.58
N GLY A 134 3.39 7.37 -22.42
CA GLY A 134 4.22 6.59 -23.35
C GLY A 134 3.67 6.62 -24.76
N ARG A 135 2.35 6.47 -24.90
CA ARG A 135 1.63 6.60 -26.18
C ARG A 135 1.80 7.99 -26.77
N LEU A 136 1.57 9.05 -25.98
CA LEU A 136 1.76 10.43 -26.41
C LEU A 136 3.20 10.73 -26.82
N ALA A 137 4.20 10.18 -26.13
CA ALA A 137 5.60 10.36 -26.50
C ALA A 137 5.91 9.83 -27.91
N LEU A 138 5.34 8.68 -28.28
CA LEU A 138 5.47 8.10 -29.62
C LEU A 138 4.70 8.92 -30.66
N GLU A 139 3.43 9.27 -30.40
CA GLU A 139 2.60 10.07 -31.32
C GLU A 139 3.17 11.46 -31.58
N ILE A 140 3.58 12.17 -30.52
CA ILE A 140 4.14 13.52 -30.63
C ILE A 140 5.53 13.44 -31.27
N GLY A 141 6.36 12.48 -30.87
CA GLY A 141 7.68 12.26 -31.44
C GLY A 141 7.61 12.04 -32.95
N HIS A 142 6.74 11.13 -33.41
CA HIS A 142 6.52 10.87 -34.83
C HIS A 142 6.10 12.11 -35.61
N ARG A 143 5.13 12.88 -35.07
CA ARG A 143 4.65 14.12 -35.71
C ARG A 143 5.75 15.18 -35.84
N LEU A 144 6.68 15.25 -34.90
CA LEU A 144 7.78 16.22 -34.89
C LEU A 144 8.96 15.82 -35.78
N GLY A 145 9.04 14.55 -36.19
CA GLY A 145 10.01 14.02 -37.13
C GLY A 145 10.90 12.90 -36.57
N PRO A 146 11.78 12.31 -37.40
CA PRO A 146 12.49 11.08 -37.07
C PRO A 146 13.36 11.14 -35.79
N ASP A 147 14.00 12.29 -35.52
CA ASP A 147 14.84 12.46 -34.33
C ASP A 147 14.02 12.53 -33.05
N SER A 148 12.91 13.29 -33.09
CA SER A 148 11.94 13.32 -31.99
C SER A 148 11.26 11.97 -31.82
N PHE A 149 10.99 11.22 -32.89
CA PHE A 149 10.39 9.90 -32.79
C PHE A 149 11.32 8.91 -32.07
N ARG A 150 12.61 8.93 -32.40
CA ARG A 150 13.66 8.19 -31.67
C ARG A 150 13.73 8.59 -30.19
N ALA A 151 13.67 9.89 -29.90
CA ALA A 151 13.63 10.37 -28.51
C ALA A 151 12.36 9.91 -27.77
N GLY A 152 11.20 9.94 -28.41
CA GLY A 152 9.92 9.46 -27.88
C GLY A 152 9.93 7.95 -27.60
N ALA A 153 10.53 7.15 -28.48
CA ALA A 153 10.70 5.72 -28.28
C ALA A 153 11.71 5.39 -27.16
N ALA A 154 12.82 6.13 -27.08
CA ALA A 154 13.77 6.01 -25.98
C ALA A 154 13.12 6.36 -24.63
N TYR A 155 12.30 7.41 -24.59
CA TYR A 155 11.47 7.74 -23.44
C TYR A 155 10.53 6.60 -23.06
N PHE A 156 9.79 6.06 -24.04
CA PHE A 156 8.86 4.96 -23.84
C PHE A 156 9.56 3.76 -23.16
N VAL A 157 10.70 3.32 -23.70
CA VAL A 157 11.46 2.21 -23.13
C VAL A 157 11.92 2.53 -21.70
N ALA A 158 12.50 3.71 -21.49
CA ALA A 158 13.06 4.08 -20.20
C ALA A 158 11.99 4.25 -19.09
N ASP A 159 10.88 4.94 -19.37
CA ASP A 159 9.83 5.22 -18.37
C ASP A 159 8.89 4.03 -18.15
N LEU A 160 8.49 3.32 -19.22
CA LEU A 160 7.52 2.22 -19.13
C LEU A 160 8.15 0.84 -18.97
N ILE A 161 9.22 0.50 -19.67
CA ILE A 161 9.79 -0.85 -19.56
C ILE A 161 10.76 -0.90 -18.38
N ASP A 162 11.83 -0.10 -18.46
CA ASP A 162 12.89 -0.13 -17.45
C ASP A 162 12.40 0.40 -16.10
N GLY A 163 11.67 1.51 -16.13
CA GLY A 163 11.05 2.12 -14.95
C GLY A 163 10.12 1.17 -14.22
N GLN A 164 9.30 0.40 -14.93
CA GLN A 164 8.38 -0.57 -14.33
C GLN A 164 9.10 -1.82 -13.83
N VAL A 165 10.05 -2.36 -14.58
CA VAL A 165 10.84 -3.51 -14.13
C VAL A 165 11.56 -3.17 -12.82
N ALA A 166 12.15 -1.98 -12.73
CA ALA A 166 12.81 -1.50 -11.50
C ALA A 166 11.81 -1.29 -10.36
N TYR A 167 10.65 -0.68 -10.65
CA TYR A 167 9.59 -0.48 -9.67
C TYR A 167 9.05 -1.81 -9.13
N LEU A 168 8.64 -2.74 -10.00
CA LEU A 168 8.11 -4.05 -9.62
C LEU A 168 9.12 -4.83 -8.78
N LYS A 169 10.40 -4.85 -9.19
CA LYS A 169 11.47 -5.49 -8.41
C LYS A 169 11.57 -4.90 -6.99
N LYS A 170 11.50 -3.58 -6.85
CA LYS A 170 11.58 -2.91 -5.55
C LYS A 170 10.30 -3.12 -4.73
N ALA A 171 9.13 -3.04 -5.37
CA ALA A 171 7.84 -3.23 -4.75
C ALA A 171 7.71 -4.63 -4.15
N THR A 172 8.11 -5.67 -4.88
CA THR A 172 8.16 -7.05 -4.38
C THR A 172 9.03 -7.18 -3.12
N ALA A 173 10.24 -6.62 -3.14
CA ALA A 173 11.17 -6.68 -1.99
C ALA A 173 10.65 -5.92 -0.76
N ASP A 174 10.12 -4.71 -0.95
CA ASP A 174 9.57 -3.89 0.15
C ASP A 174 8.28 -4.49 0.73
N GLN A 175 7.47 -5.16 -0.11
CA GLN A 175 6.20 -5.74 0.31
C GLN A 175 6.38 -6.99 1.16
N GLY A 176 7.34 -7.86 0.84
CA GLY A 176 7.70 -9.01 1.71
C GLY A 176 8.09 -8.56 3.12
N ARG A 177 8.88 -7.48 3.23
CA ARG A 177 9.30 -6.91 4.52
C ARG A 177 8.12 -6.29 5.29
N ARG A 178 7.21 -5.59 4.62
CA ARG A 178 6.03 -4.97 5.25
C ARG A 178 4.97 -6.00 5.67
N ALA A 179 4.73 -7.01 4.84
CA ALA A 179 3.81 -8.11 5.16
C ALA A 179 4.31 -8.88 6.39
N PHE A 180 5.60 -9.19 6.47
CA PHE A 180 6.19 -9.81 7.66
C PHE A 180 6.03 -8.95 8.91
N GLN A 181 6.29 -7.64 8.82
CA GLN A 181 6.08 -6.71 9.94
C GLN A 181 4.63 -6.65 10.39
N GLN A 182 3.67 -6.62 9.46
CA GLN A 182 2.24 -6.59 9.77
C GLN A 182 1.73 -7.91 10.36
N THR A 183 2.18 -9.05 9.86
CA THR A 183 1.87 -10.37 10.42
C THR A 183 2.44 -10.51 11.83
N ALA A 184 3.68 -10.06 12.06
CA ALA A 184 4.29 -10.05 13.39
C ALA A 184 3.51 -9.14 14.36
N LEU A 185 3.12 -7.94 13.93
CA LEU A 185 2.29 -7.02 14.73
C LEU A 185 0.92 -7.61 15.04
N THR A 186 0.29 -8.27 14.08
CA THR A 186 -1.01 -8.95 14.27
C THR A 186 -0.88 -10.12 15.24
N ALA A 187 0.16 -10.94 15.11
CA ALA A 187 0.44 -12.03 16.04
C ALA A 187 0.67 -11.52 17.47
N ILE A 188 1.37 -10.39 17.64
CA ILE A 188 1.54 -9.74 18.95
C ILE A 188 0.18 -9.29 19.51
N VAL A 189 -0.68 -8.64 18.71
CA VAL A 189 -2.01 -8.21 19.15
C VAL A 189 -2.90 -9.39 19.53
N VAL A 190 -2.89 -10.46 18.73
CA VAL A 190 -3.64 -11.70 19.01
C VAL A 190 -3.11 -12.39 20.27
N ALA A 191 -1.79 -12.48 20.46
CA ALA A 191 -1.19 -13.06 21.64
C ALA A 191 -1.52 -12.25 22.91
N LEU A 192 -1.48 -10.91 22.83
CA LEU A 192 -1.86 -10.03 23.92
C LEU A 192 -3.36 -10.11 24.25
N ALA A 193 -4.21 -10.21 23.22
CA ALA A 193 -5.65 -10.43 23.37
C ALA A 193 -5.98 -11.78 24.01
N ALA A 194 -5.24 -12.84 23.67
CA ALA A 194 -5.40 -14.18 24.22
C ALA A 194 -4.86 -14.30 25.67
N ALA A 195 -3.88 -13.48 26.06
CA ALA A 195 -3.29 -13.50 27.39
C ALA A 195 -4.15 -12.77 28.45
N ALA A 196 -4.95 -11.78 28.06
CA ALA A 196 -5.73 -10.97 28.99
C ALA A 196 -6.81 -11.75 29.80
N PRO A 197 -7.54 -12.73 29.23
CA PRO A 197 -8.49 -13.55 30.00
C PRO A 197 -7.81 -14.57 30.92
N VAL A 198 -6.63 -15.07 30.53
CA VAL A 198 -5.91 -16.15 31.24
C VAL A 198 -5.29 -15.64 32.55
N LEU A 199 -4.89 -14.37 32.60
CA LEU A 199 -4.29 -13.75 33.80
C LEU A 199 -5.33 -13.19 34.79
N GLY A 200 -6.63 -13.21 34.44
CA GLY A 200 -7.63 -12.38 35.10
C GLY A 200 -8.52 -13.03 36.17
N GLY A 201 -8.43 -14.34 36.42
CA GLY A 201 -9.19 -15.06 37.46
C GLY A 201 -10.64 -14.59 37.63
N ILE A 202 -11.58 -15.18 36.87
CA ILE A 202 -12.95 -14.68 36.62
C ILE A 202 -13.65 -14.06 37.86
N GLY A 203 -13.61 -12.73 37.94
CA GLY A 203 -14.46 -11.88 38.78
C GLY A 203 -15.26 -10.87 37.94
N HIS A 204 -16.30 -10.25 38.50
CA HIS A 204 -17.24 -9.37 37.77
C HIS A 204 -16.55 -8.16 37.10
N ALA A 205 -15.47 -7.63 37.69
CA ALA A 205 -14.65 -6.58 37.08
C ALA A 205 -13.79 -7.10 35.90
N GLY A 206 -13.34 -8.36 35.99
CA GLY A 206 -12.63 -9.05 34.89
C GLY A 206 -13.55 -9.35 33.71
N LEU A 207 -14.84 -9.61 33.94
CA LEU A 207 -15.87 -9.77 32.90
C LEU A 207 -16.20 -8.46 32.17
N LEU A 208 -16.27 -7.34 32.88
CA LEU A 208 -16.44 -6.01 32.28
C LEU A 208 -15.19 -5.58 31.50
N LEU A 209 -13.99 -5.84 32.04
CA LEU A 209 -12.73 -5.58 31.34
C LEU A 209 -12.58 -6.49 30.12
N ALA A 210 -12.95 -7.78 30.22
CA ALA A 210 -12.97 -8.72 29.10
C ALA A 210 -14.03 -8.38 28.06
N GLY A 211 -15.19 -7.82 28.45
CA GLY A 211 -16.20 -7.32 27.52
C GLY A 211 -15.75 -6.04 26.79
N ALA A 212 -15.13 -5.10 27.51
CA ALA A 212 -14.53 -3.90 26.92
C ALA A 212 -13.33 -4.25 26.02
N LEU A 213 -12.47 -5.16 26.46
CA LEU A 213 -11.39 -5.74 25.67
C LEU A 213 -11.97 -6.47 24.47
N ALA A 214 -12.99 -7.31 24.58
CA ALA A 214 -13.62 -7.98 23.43
C ALA A 214 -14.22 -6.98 22.44
N ALA A 215 -14.82 -5.88 22.90
CA ALA A 215 -15.35 -4.82 22.05
C ALA A 215 -14.24 -4.04 21.30
N VAL A 216 -13.02 -3.98 21.84
CA VAL A 216 -11.83 -3.34 21.22
C VAL A 216 -11.00 -4.35 20.40
N ILE A 217 -10.93 -5.59 20.86
CA ILE A 217 -10.21 -6.72 20.28
C ILE A 217 -10.95 -7.25 19.07
N ALA A 218 -12.29 -7.26 19.03
CA ALA A 218 -13.02 -7.71 17.85
C ALA A 218 -12.69 -6.85 16.60
N PRO A 219 -12.69 -5.50 16.66
CA PRO A 219 -12.14 -4.66 15.59
C PRO A 219 -10.66 -4.92 15.31
N ALA A 220 -9.84 -5.22 16.33
CA ALA A 220 -8.42 -5.55 16.16
C ALA A 220 -8.19 -6.90 15.48
N LEU A 221 -9.01 -7.90 15.78
CA LEU A 221 -9.05 -9.21 15.16
C LEU A 221 -9.59 -9.12 13.75
N PHE A 222 -10.62 -8.30 13.50
CA PHE A 222 -11.10 -8.03 12.14
C PHE A 222 -10.06 -7.25 11.31
N ALA A 223 -9.41 -6.24 11.88
CA ALA A 223 -8.29 -5.56 11.26
C ALA A 223 -7.14 -6.53 11.00
N GLY A 224 -6.83 -7.40 11.98
CA GLY A 224 -5.86 -8.48 11.92
C GLY A 224 -6.15 -9.51 10.84
N LEU A 225 -7.40 -9.96 10.72
CA LEU A 225 -7.89 -10.87 9.67
C LEU A 225 -7.83 -10.21 8.30
N LYS A 226 -8.17 -8.92 8.20
CA LYS A 226 -8.06 -8.15 6.95
C LYS A 226 -6.60 -7.97 6.54
N THR A 227 -5.71 -7.65 7.47
CA THR A 227 -4.26 -7.59 7.23
C THR A 227 -3.65 -8.95 6.96
N TRP A 228 -4.18 -10.02 7.56
CA TRP A 228 -3.76 -11.39 7.28
C TRP A 228 -4.20 -11.82 5.88
N GLY A 229 -5.41 -11.45 5.44
CA GLY A 229 -5.85 -11.56 4.05
C GLY A 229 -4.98 -10.76 3.07
N GLU A 230 -4.52 -9.57 3.48
CA GLU A 230 -3.54 -8.78 2.71
C GLU A 230 -2.15 -9.43 2.68
N ALA A 231 -1.74 -10.12 3.75
CA ALA A 231 -0.47 -10.84 3.86
C ALA A 231 -0.48 -12.19 3.12
N THR A 232 -1.59 -12.93 3.12
CA THR A 232 -1.76 -14.16 2.32
C THR A 232 -1.82 -13.84 0.83
N GLY A 233 -2.44 -12.72 0.45
CA GLY A 233 -2.40 -12.19 -0.91
C GLY A 233 -1.01 -11.66 -1.35
N ALA A 234 -0.04 -11.50 -0.44
CA ALA A 234 1.29 -10.99 -0.79
C ALA A 234 2.08 -11.97 -1.68
N GLY A 235 1.95 -13.28 -1.43
CA GLY A 235 2.60 -14.31 -2.25
C GLY A 235 2.01 -14.40 -3.67
N GLU A 236 0.70 -14.19 -3.82
CA GLU A 236 0.06 -14.11 -5.13
C GLU A 236 0.46 -12.84 -5.89
N ARG A 237 0.56 -11.70 -5.19
CA ARG A 237 1.05 -10.45 -5.80
C ARG A 237 2.51 -10.51 -6.18
N GLU A 238 3.34 -11.19 -5.39
CA GLU A 238 4.75 -11.42 -5.73
C GLU A 238 4.87 -12.25 -7.01
N LYS A 239 4.09 -13.34 -7.13
CA LYS A 239 4.03 -14.13 -8.36
C LYS A 239 3.54 -13.32 -9.56
N LEU A 240 2.51 -12.49 -9.35
CA LEU A 240 1.98 -11.59 -10.38
C LEU A 240 3.04 -10.59 -10.84
N HIS A 241 3.68 -9.87 -9.91
CA HIS A 241 4.75 -8.92 -10.23
C HIS A 241 5.95 -9.60 -10.89
N ALA A 242 6.29 -10.82 -10.50
CA ALA A 242 7.34 -11.60 -11.16
C ALA A 242 6.94 -11.93 -12.60
N ALA A 243 5.72 -12.41 -12.84
CA ALA A 243 5.21 -12.71 -14.17
C ALA A 243 5.14 -11.46 -15.06
N THR A 244 4.61 -10.35 -14.56
CA THR A 244 4.57 -9.05 -15.26
C THR A 244 5.98 -8.56 -15.59
N ARG A 245 6.92 -8.66 -14.65
CA ARG A 245 8.32 -8.29 -14.88
C ARG A 245 8.96 -9.14 -15.96
N ASP A 246 8.67 -10.43 -16.02
CA ASP A 246 9.21 -11.32 -17.04
C ASP A 246 8.60 -11.02 -18.42
N LEU A 247 7.31 -10.67 -18.49
CA LEU A 247 6.67 -10.16 -19.71
C LEU A 247 7.32 -8.85 -20.19
N LEU A 248 7.57 -7.90 -19.27
CA LEU A 248 8.23 -6.63 -19.61
C LEU A 248 9.69 -6.83 -20.04
N ARG A 249 10.42 -7.75 -19.42
CA ARG A 249 11.78 -8.11 -19.84
C ARG A 249 11.79 -8.74 -21.22
N LYS A 250 10.83 -9.62 -21.51
CA LYS A 250 10.66 -10.20 -22.83
C LYS A 250 10.36 -9.11 -23.87
N ALA A 251 9.43 -8.20 -23.57
CA ALA A 251 9.16 -7.06 -24.44
C ALA A 251 10.41 -6.19 -24.65
N GLY A 252 11.18 -5.92 -23.59
CA GLY A 252 12.45 -5.20 -23.68
C GLY A 252 13.51 -5.93 -24.51
N ALA A 253 13.54 -7.27 -24.50
CA ALA A 253 14.39 -8.06 -25.39
C ALA A 253 13.93 -8.01 -26.86
N GLU A 254 12.62 -7.87 -27.08
CA GLU A 254 11.98 -7.66 -28.39
C GLU A 254 12.01 -6.19 -28.84
N ARG A 255 12.76 -5.31 -28.16
CA ARG A 255 12.89 -3.88 -28.48
C ARG A 255 13.34 -3.63 -29.93
N GLY A 256 14.06 -4.57 -30.55
CA GLY A 256 14.44 -4.48 -31.96
C GLY A 256 13.25 -4.18 -32.89
N GLU A 257 12.05 -4.69 -32.58
CA GLU A 257 10.84 -4.38 -33.36
C GLU A 257 10.42 -2.90 -33.27
N LEU A 258 10.59 -2.28 -32.09
CA LEU A 258 10.31 -0.86 -31.90
C LEU A 258 11.41 -0.01 -32.56
N ASP A 259 12.66 -0.39 -32.40
CA ASP A 259 13.79 0.34 -33.00
C ASP A 259 13.70 0.30 -34.55
N GLU A 260 13.33 -0.83 -35.15
CA GLU A 260 13.03 -0.97 -36.59
C GLU A 260 11.85 -0.08 -37.01
N ALA A 261 10.71 -0.17 -36.30
CA ALA A 261 9.54 0.65 -36.61
C ALA A 261 9.86 2.15 -36.56
N VAL A 262 10.68 2.57 -35.61
CA VAL A 262 11.11 3.97 -35.47
C VAL A 262 12.09 4.37 -36.57
N ALA A 263 13.02 3.48 -36.96
CA ALA A 263 13.93 3.71 -38.08
C ALA A 263 13.17 3.86 -39.41
N ASP A 264 12.11 3.09 -39.60
CA ASP A 264 11.20 3.15 -40.76
C ASP A 264 10.20 4.33 -40.66
N ASN A 265 10.20 5.06 -39.54
CA ASN A 265 9.22 6.10 -39.21
C ASN A 265 7.76 5.61 -39.29
N ASP A 266 7.51 4.35 -38.91
CA ASP A 266 6.22 3.66 -38.90
C ASP A 266 5.57 3.72 -37.51
N LEU A 267 4.74 4.74 -37.30
CA LEU A 267 3.98 4.91 -36.06
C LEU A 267 3.00 3.74 -35.79
N PRO A 268 2.19 3.25 -36.76
CA PRO A 268 1.35 2.08 -36.54
C PRO A 268 2.09 0.85 -35.98
N ARG A 269 3.26 0.52 -36.51
CA ARG A 269 4.07 -0.62 -36.02
C ARG A 269 4.65 -0.36 -34.63
N ALA A 270 5.13 0.85 -34.37
CA ALA A 270 5.59 1.25 -33.03
C ALA A 270 4.46 1.22 -31.99
N MET A 271 3.26 1.65 -32.37
CA MET A 271 2.07 1.59 -31.52
C MET A 271 1.59 0.16 -31.27
N ALA A 272 1.66 -0.73 -32.25
CA ALA A 272 1.37 -2.14 -32.06
C ALA A 272 2.30 -2.80 -31.03
N TYR A 273 3.60 -2.44 -31.06
CA TYR A 273 4.54 -2.86 -30.02
C TYR A 273 4.15 -2.29 -28.65
N ALA A 274 3.83 -0.99 -28.57
CA ALA A 274 3.44 -0.33 -27.33
C ALA A 274 2.18 -0.95 -26.70
N GLU A 275 1.17 -1.28 -27.50
CA GLU A 275 -0.06 -1.95 -27.02
C GLU A 275 0.21 -3.32 -26.39
N ARG A 276 1.19 -4.09 -26.90
CA ARG A 276 1.58 -5.35 -26.25
C ARG A 276 2.20 -5.12 -24.88
N VAL A 277 3.00 -4.05 -24.73
CA VAL A 277 3.56 -3.65 -23.43
C VAL A 277 2.45 -3.18 -22.48
N PHE A 278 1.48 -2.39 -22.97
CA PHE A 278 0.33 -1.95 -22.18
C PHE A 278 -0.53 -3.13 -21.73
N ALA A 279 -0.76 -4.12 -22.59
CA ALA A 279 -1.49 -5.34 -22.23
C ALA A 279 -0.77 -6.15 -21.13
N ALA A 280 0.56 -6.24 -21.18
CA ALA A 280 1.35 -6.86 -20.13
C ALA A 280 1.19 -6.12 -18.78
N LEU A 281 1.22 -4.78 -18.79
CA LEU A 281 1.01 -3.97 -17.58
C LEU A 281 -0.43 -4.08 -17.05
N ARG A 282 -1.42 -4.15 -17.93
CA ARG A 282 -2.83 -4.31 -17.55
C ARG A 282 -3.08 -5.64 -16.84
N THR A 283 -2.37 -6.68 -17.22
CA THR A 283 -2.42 -7.99 -16.53
C THR A 283 -2.02 -7.88 -15.06
N ASP A 284 -1.05 -7.02 -14.72
CA ASP A 284 -0.65 -6.74 -13.33
C ASP A 284 -1.75 -6.00 -12.57
N VAL A 285 -2.36 -4.99 -13.21
CA VAL A 285 -3.46 -4.21 -12.60
C VAL A 285 -4.69 -5.09 -12.35
N ASP A 286 -5.11 -5.85 -13.36
CA ASP A 286 -6.28 -6.73 -13.27
C ASP A 286 -6.05 -7.89 -12.30
N GLY A 287 -4.84 -8.47 -12.29
CA GLY A 287 -4.45 -9.49 -11.32
C GLY A 287 -4.43 -8.94 -9.89
N PHE A 288 -3.97 -7.72 -9.69
CA PHE A 288 -3.97 -7.05 -8.40
C PHE A 288 -5.40 -6.76 -7.90
N LEU A 289 -6.31 -6.33 -8.78
CA LEU A 289 -7.72 -6.15 -8.45
C LEU A 289 -8.39 -7.46 -8.01
N LYS A 290 -8.10 -8.57 -8.72
CA LYS A 290 -8.58 -9.92 -8.36
C LYS A 290 -8.08 -10.38 -6.99
N ILE A 291 -6.78 -10.24 -6.72
CA ILE A 291 -6.19 -10.65 -5.43
C ILE A 291 -6.76 -9.83 -4.27
N THR A 292 -7.15 -8.58 -4.53
CA THR A 292 -7.68 -7.68 -3.49
C THR A 292 -9.21 -7.65 -3.39
N GLY A 293 -9.91 -8.47 -4.20
CA GLY A 293 -11.37 -8.56 -4.23
C GLY A 293 -12.07 -7.25 -4.63
N ALA A 294 -11.37 -6.34 -5.31
CA ALA A 294 -11.94 -5.07 -5.78
C ALA A 294 -12.64 -5.27 -7.13
N ALA A 295 -13.81 -4.67 -7.30
CA ALA A 295 -14.46 -4.57 -8.60
C ALA A 295 -13.60 -3.68 -9.53
N PRO A 296 -13.53 -3.96 -10.84
CA PRO A 296 -12.80 -3.12 -11.77
C PRO A 296 -13.39 -1.70 -11.78
N THR A 297 -12.51 -0.70 -11.69
CA THR A 297 -12.90 0.70 -11.78
C THR A 297 -13.43 0.95 -13.20
N PRO A 298 -14.64 1.52 -13.39
CA PRO A 298 -15.11 1.86 -14.72
C PRO A 298 -14.11 2.83 -15.38
N PRO A 299 -13.87 2.71 -16.69
CA PRO A 299 -12.95 3.60 -17.39
C PRO A 299 -13.35 5.05 -17.14
N ALA A 300 -12.35 5.92 -16.95
CA ALA A 300 -12.58 7.35 -16.77
C ALA A 300 -13.49 7.87 -17.90
N PRO A 301 -14.50 8.69 -17.59
CA PRO A 301 -15.36 9.25 -18.62
C PRO A 301 -14.51 10.02 -19.63
N THR A 302 -14.67 9.70 -20.91
CA THR A 302 -14.01 10.42 -21.99
C THR A 302 -14.32 11.91 -21.83
N PRO A 303 -13.31 12.80 -21.77
CA PRO A 303 -13.59 14.22 -21.69
C PRO A 303 -14.47 14.63 -22.87
N PRO A 304 -15.47 15.50 -22.66
CA PRO A 304 -16.36 15.93 -23.72
C PRO A 304 -15.53 16.51 -24.87
N GLY A 305 -15.70 15.95 -26.06
CA GLY A 305 -15.02 16.43 -27.25
C GLY A 305 -15.34 17.92 -27.48
N PRO A 306 -14.42 18.67 -28.12
CA PRO A 306 -14.65 20.08 -28.40
C PRO A 306 -15.96 20.22 -29.20
N LYS A 307 -16.89 21.02 -28.69
CA LYS A 307 -18.10 21.39 -29.41
C LYS A 307 -17.67 22.08 -30.70
N ARG A 308 -18.00 21.47 -31.84
CA ARG A 308 -17.93 22.12 -33.16
C ARG A 308 -19.02 23.16 -33.29
#